data_AF-H0ERV4-F1
#
_entry.id   AF-H0ERV4-F1
#
_cell.length_a   1.000
_cell.length_b   1.000
_cell.length_c   1.000
_cell.angle_alpha   90.00
_cell.angle_beta   90.00
_cell.angle_gamma   90.00
#
_symmetry.space_group_name_H-M   'P 1'
#
loop_
_entity.id
_entity.type
_entity.pdbx_description
1 polymer ?
#
loop_
_entity_poly.entity_id
_entity_poly.type
_entity_poly.pdbx_seq_one_letter_code
_entity_poly.pdbx_strand_id
1 'polypeptide(L)'
;MDEKEKNNYDIDTIAPWKLHGHTPAGRNSGLAGAGEKHGVEAYTIRAETVWEVVRASLHRNTGRLSLQRLAYYLSGLAPHTDVGSLTVLFADKRGLQARHPDTGEWQYLEPREGCAVINIGDSLRFMSQKNFQSALHRVIPTPGTTIHDRFSCAYFLRPELDAEFDAEGQHWKSIDWHLRKYKSYRSGQTGKTE
;
A
#
# COMPACT_ATOMS: atom_id res chain seq x y z
N MET A 1 -9.53 12.80 -2.48
CA MET A 1 -8.38 12.73 -3.39
C MET A 1 -8.77 11.93 -4.62
N ASP A 2 -8.78 12.58 -5.78
CA ASP A 2 -8.90 11.96 -7.11
C ASP A 2 -7.68 11.05 -7.38
N GLU A 3 -7.80 10.01 -8.21
CA GLU A 3 -6.68 9.16 -8.66
C GLU A 3 -5.55 9.99 -9.28
N LYS A 4 -5.89 11.02 -10.06
CA LYS A 4 -4.92 11.94 -10.66
C LYS A 4 -4.11 12.69 -9.60
N GLU A 5 -4.75 12.99 -8.46
CA GLU A 5 -4.14 13.65 -7.31
C GLU A 5 -3.30 12.66 -6.47
N LYS A 6 -3.70 11.38 -6.37
CA LYS A 6 -2.89 10.32 -5.74
C LYS A 6 -1.55 10.13 -6.45
N ASN A 7 -1.55 10.14 -7.79
CA ASN A 7 -0.35 9.91 -8.58
C ASN A 7 0.70 11.04 -8.47
N ASN A 8 0.31 12.24 -8.00
CA ASN A 8 1.26 13.33 -7.72
C ASN A 8 2.15 13.06 -6.49
N TYR A 9 1.80 12.06 -5.68
CA TYR A 9 2.58 11.65 -4.51
C TYR A 9 3.10 10.22 -4.66
N ASP A 10 3.09 9.69 -5.89
CA ASP A 10 3.76 8.43 -6.19
C ASP A 10 5.27 8.59 -5.93
N ILE A 11 5.92 7.52 -5.47
CA ILE A 11 7.35 7.57 -5.20
C ILE A 11 8.14 8.02 -6.44
N ASP A 12 7.68 7.69 -7.65
CA ASP A 12 8.32 8.09 -8.89
C ASP A 12 8.17 9.60 -9.19
N THR A 13 7.18 10.27 -8.60
CA THR A 13 6.84 11.68 -8.88
C THR A 13 7.19 12.64 -7.75
N ILE A 14 7.49 12.18 -6.53
CA ILE A 14 7.89 13.04 -5.39
C ILE A 14 9.35 13.54 -5.45
N ALA A 15 9.88 13.83 -6.64
CA ALA A 15 11.30 14.14 -6.88
C ALA A 15 11.95 15.14 -5.89
N PRO A 16 11.31 16.24 -5.42
CA PRO A 16 11.92 17.17 -4.47
C PRO A 16 12.18 16.60 -3.07
N TRP A 17 11.50 15.50 -2.73
CA TRP A 17 11.47 14.90 -1.40
C TRP A 17 12.36 13.65 -1.29
N LYS A 18 12.90 13.17 -2.42
CA LYS A 18 13.95 12.16 -2.47
C LYS A 18 15.28 12.85 -2.22
N LEU A 19 15.94 12.52 -1.11
CA LEU A 19 17.24 13.14 -0.79
C LEU A 19 18.31 12.70 -1.78
N HIS A 20 18.47 11.39 -2.02
CA HIS A 20 19.30 10.81 -3.08
C HIS A 20 18.83 9.36 -3.33
N GLY A 21 18.92 8.88 -4.57
CA GLY A 21 18.70 7.47 -4.87
C GLY A 21 18.99 7.09 -6.31
N HIS A 22 19.47 5.87 -6.51
CA HIS A 22 19.64 5.27 -7.83
C HIS A 22 18.32 4.59 -8.22
N THR A 23 17.74 5.03 -9.33
CA THR A 23 16.57 4.37 -9.95
C THR A 23 17.07 3.75 -11.25
N PRO A 24 16.97 2.43 -11.44
CA PRO A 24 17.34 1.79 -12.70
C PRO A 24 16.49 2.32 -13.85
N ALA A 25 17.10 2.53 -15.01
CA ALA A 25 16.35 2.90 -16.21
C ALA A 25 15.40 1.75 -16.61
N GLY A 26 14.11 2.05 -16.83
CA GLY A 26 13.13 1.06 -17.34
C GLY A 26 12.21 0.40 -16.30
N ARG A 27 12.26 0.83 -15.03
CA ARG A 27 11.46 0.35 -13.87
C ARG A 27 9.97 0.02 -14.16
N ASN A 28 9.30 0.77 -15.03
CA ASN A 28 7.87 0.62 -15.32
C ASN A 28 7.56 0.31 -16.80
N SER A 29 8.58 0.16 -17.66
CA SER A 29 8.36 -0.14 -19.08
C SER A 29 8.54 -1.62 -19.42
N GLY A 30 8.96 -2.47 -18.47
CA GLY A 30 9.31 -3.87 -18.74
C GLY A 30 10.47 -4.01 -19.75
N LEU A 31 11.19 -2.93 -20.02
CA LEU A 31 12.28 -2.85 -20.98
C LEU A 31 13.60 -2.61 -20.25
N ALA A 32 13.96 -3.51 -19.34
CA ALA A 32 15.36 -3.89 -19.30
C ALA A 32 15.58 -4.73 -20.56
N GLY A 33 16.15 -4.12 -21.60
CA GLY A 33 16.57 -4.85 -22.79
C GLY A 33 17.35 -6.10 -22.36
N ALA A 34 17.05 -7.23 -22.99
CA ALA A 34 17.67 -8.53 -22.72
C ALA A 34 19.17 -8.36 -22.46
N GLY A 35 19.63 -8.52 -21.21
CA GLY A 35 21.04 -8.27 -20.93
C GLY A 35 21.44 -8.27 -19.46
N GLU A 36 21.14 -7.22 -18.70
CA GLU A 36 21.74 -7.06 -17.37
C GLU A 36 20.74 -6.54 -16.34
N LYS A 37 20.42 -7.39 -15.35
CA LYS A 37 19.64 -7.03 -14.16
C LYS A 37 20.57 -6.37 -13.14
N HIS A 38 20.97 -5.14 -13.37
CA HIS A 38 21.70 -4.33 -12.38
C HIS A 38 20.79 -3.23 -11.85
N GLY A 39 20.00 -3.54 -10.83
CA GLY A 39 19.15 -2.56 -10.18
C GLY A 39 19.25 -2.62 -8.67
N VAL A 40 20.07 -1.77 -8.08
CA VAL A 40 19.96 -1.45 -6.65
C VAL A 40 19.04 -0.24 -6.54
N GLU A 41 17.93 -0.43 -5.83
CA GLU A 41 17.01 0.64 -5.48
C GLU A 41 17.24 1.04 -4.03
N ALA A 42 17.74 2.25 -3.82
CA ALA A 42 17.96 2.80 -2.49
C ALA A 42 17.53 4.27 -2.47
N TYR A 43 16.73 4.65 -1.48
CA TYR A 43 16.31 6.02 -1.26
C TYR A 43 16.40 6.36 0.22
N THR A 44 16.73 7.62 0.50
CA THR A 44 16.53 8.19 1.83
C THR A 44 15.32 9.13 1.78
N ILE A 45 14.35 8.86 2.65
CA ILE A 45 13.20 9.73 2.89
C ILE A 45 13.31 10.18 4.35
N ARG A 46 13.26 11.49 4.58
CA ARG A 46 13.21 12.05 5.94
C ARG A 46 11.91 11.65 6.61
N ALA A 47 11.96 11.28 7.90
CA ALA A 47 10.77 10.87 8.64
C ALA A 47 9.70 11.97 8.68
N GLU A 48 10.13 13.22 8.75
CA GLU A 48 9.30 14.43 8.72
C GLU A 48 8.66 14.69 7.34
N THR A 49 9.27 14.22 6.26
CA THR A 49 8.78 14.42 4.89
C THR A 49 7.50 13.64 4.61
N VAL A 50 7.28 12.53 5.32
CA VAL A 50 5.97 11.85 5.36
C VAL A 50 4.87 12.83 5.82
N TRP A 51 5.14 13.60 6.86
CA TRP A 51 4.17 14.56 7.40
C TRP A 51 4.05 15.82 6.56
N GLU A 52 5.09 16.21 5.83
CA GLU A 52 5.04 17.31 4.86
C GLU A 52 4.15 16.96 3.67
N VAL A 53 4.28 15.75 3.10
CA VAL A 53 3.42 15.25 2.02
C VAL A 53 1.97 15.17 2.47
N VAL A 54 1.74 14.62 3.67
CA VAL A 54 0.41 14.58 4.30
C VAL A 54 -0.20 15.98 4.44
N ARG A 55 0.55 16.94 5.00
CA ARG A 55 0.09 18.34 5.17
C ARG A 55 -0.17 19.05 3.85
N ALA A 56 0.65 18.80 2.83
CA ALA A 56 0.43 19.35 1.49
C ALA A 56 -0.87 18.82 0.85
N SER A 57 -1.26 17.58 1.15
CA SER A 57 -2.53 16.99 0.69
C SER A 57 -3.76 17.57 1.41
N LEU A 58 -3.60 17.98 2.67
CA LEU A 58 -4.66 18.57 3.49
C LEU A 58 -5.18 19.92 3.00
N HIS A 59 -4.30 20.80 2.52
CA HIS A 59 -4.67 22.16 2.11
C HIS A 59 -5.58 22.24 0.88
N ARG A 60 -5.88 21.11 0.22
CA ARG A 60 -6.65 21.06 -1.03
C ARG A 60 -8.07 20.50 -0.91
N ASN A 61 -8.50 20.05 0.27
CA ASN A 61 -9.74 19.26 0.41
C ASN A 61 -10.73 19.85 1.43
N THR A 62 -11.10 21.13 1.27
CA THR A 62 -12.03 21.87 2.15
C THR A 62 -13.53 21.76 1.76
N GLY A 63 -13.90 20.85 0.86
CA GLY A 63 -15.27 20.69 0.36
C GLY A 63 -16.17 19.80 1.23
N ARG A 64 -17.48 20.11 1.26
CA ARG A 64 -18.53 19.31 1.92
C ARG A 64 -18.56 17.89 1.34
N LEU A 65 -18.41 16.87 2.20
CA LEU A 65 -18.39 15.46 1.78
C LEU A 65 -19.81 14.99 1.41
N SER A 66 -19.95 14.25 0.30
CA SER A 66 -21.20 13.58 -0.03
C SER A 66 -21.50 12.45 0.97
N LEU A 67 -22.78 12.06 1.13
CA LEU A 67 -23.18 10.95 2.00
C LEU A 67 -22.47 9.63 1.67
N GLN A 68 -22.21 9.38 0.39
CA GLN A 68 -21.47 8.22 -0.10
C GLN A 68 -19.99 8.27 0.30
N ARG A 69 -19.37 9.47 0.29
CA ARG A 69 -18.02 9.68 0.83
C ARG A 69 -18.01 9.49 2.34
N LEU A 70 -19.01 10.02 3.06
CA LEU A 70 -19.16 9.80 4.51
C LEU A 70 -19.25 8.31 4.83
N ALA A 71 -20.10 7.54 4.15
CA ALA A 71 -20.19 6.08 4.33
C ALA A 71 -18.85 5.37 4.08
N TYR A 72 -18.07 5.81 3.07
CA TYR A 72 -16.72 5.31 2.83
C TYR A 72 -15.75 5.67 3.97
N TYR A 73 -15.73 6.92 4.44
CA TYR A 73 -14.92 7.36 5.58
C TYR A 73 -15.28 6.63 6.88
N LEU A 74 -16.56 6.34 7.09
CA LEU A 74 -17.05 5.59 8.25
C LEU A 74 -16.69 4.10 8.17
N SER A 75 -16.54 3.54 6.96
CA SER A 75 -16.25 2.12 6.75
C SER A 75 -14.75 1.79 6.78
N GLY A 76 -13.89 2.78 6.50
CA GLY A 76 -12.45 2.59 6.37
C GLY A 76 -12.07 1.74 5.14
N LEU A 77 -10.94 1.03 5.21
CA LEU A 77 -10.43 0.18 4.14
C LEU A 77 -10.77 -1.29 4.43
N ALA A 78 -11.47 -1.94 3.50
CA ALA A 78 -11.91 -3.32 3.64
C ALA A 78 -10.74 -4.31 3.87
N PRO A 79 -10.99 -5.49 4.46
CA PRO A 79 -10.00 -6.56 4.61
C PRO A 79 -9.32 -6.92 3.29
N HIS A 80 -7.99 -6.91 3.28
CA HIS A 80 -7.20 -7.24 2.10
C HIS A 80 -5.75 -7.64 2.46
N THR A 81 -5.02 -8.13 1.46
CA THR A 81 -3.57 -8.36 1.54
C THR A 81 -2.85 -7.52 0.51
N ASP A 82 -1.62 -7.12 0.83
CA ASP A 82 -0.80 -6.37 -0.11
C ASP A 82 -0.32 -7.28 -1.24
N VAL A 83 -0.39 -6.79 -2.48
CA VAL A 83 -0.01 -7.58 -3.66
C VAL A 83 1.50 -7.80 -3.74
N GLY A 84 2.29 -6.81 -3.30
CA GLY A 84 3.75 -6.78 -3.45
C GLY A 84 4.50 -7.68 -2.47
N SER A 85 5.76 -7.32 -2.22
CA SER A 85 6.66 -8.06 -1.32
C SER A 85 6.60 -7.53 0.11
N LEU A 86 6.78 -6.22 0.28
CA LEU A 86 6.83 -5.56 1.59
C LEU A 86 6.09 -4.23 1.53
N THR A 87 5.39 -3.88 2.60
CA THR A 87 4.82 -2.55 2.79
C THR A 87 5.42 -1.90 4.03
N VAL A 88 5.92 -0.68 3.89
CA VAL A 88 6.36 0.17 5.00
C VAL A 88 5.32 1.26 5.20
N LEU A 89 4.66 1.29 6.35
CA LEU A 89 3.56 2.20 6.64
C LEU A 89 3.87 3.07 7.86
N PHE A 90 3.82 4.38 7.65
CA PHE A 90 3.78 5.38 8.72
C PHE A 90 2.35 5.88 8.88
N ALA A 91 1.86 5.98 10.11
CA ALA A 91 0.51 6.46 10.40
C ALA A 91 0.51 7.30 11.68
N ASP A 92 -0.30 8.37 11.72
CA ASP A 92 -0.35 9.29 12.87
C ASP A 92 -1.31 8.81 13.95
N LYS A 93 -2.32 8.04 13.55
CA LYS A 93 -3.40 7.59 14.42
C LYS A 93 -3.75 6.12 14.18
N ARG A 94 -4.30 5.52 15.24
CA ARG A 94 -4.83 4.16 15.25
C ARG A 94 -5.91 3.97 14.18
N GLY A 95 -6.03 2.74 13.70
CA GLY A 95 -7.11 2.34 12.78
C GLY A 95 -6.76 1.12 11.94
N LEU A 96 -5.47 0.84 11.76
CA LEU A 96 -5.01 -0.39 11.12
C LEU A 96 -5.25 -1.58 12.05
N GLN A 97 -5.86 -2.64 11.50
CA GLN A 97 -5.94 -3.94 12.15
C GLN A 97 -5.30 -5.01 11.26
N ALA A 98 -4.63 -5.97 11.88
CA ALA A 98 -4.18 -7.20 11.24
C ALA A 98 -4.94 -8.39 11.83
N ARG A 99 -5.19 -9.40 11.01
CA ARG A 99 -5.84 -10.65 11.44
C ARG A 99 -4.77 -11.63 11.90
N HIS A 100 -4.88 -12.09 13.13
CA HIS A 100 -4.00 -13.13 13.66
C HIS A 100 -4.21 -14.44 12.88
N PRO A 101 -3.14 -15.11 12.39
CA PRO A 101 -3.28 -16.29 11.54
C PRO A 101 -3.94 -17.47 12.28
N ASP A 102 -3.57 -17.72 13.54
CA ASP A 102 -4.07 -18.88 14.29
C ASP A 102 -5.45 -18.66 14.93
N THR A 103 -5.65 -17.54 15.63
CA THR A 103 -6.92 -17.26 16.33
C THR A 103 -7.98 -16.68 15.40
N GLY A 104 -7.59 -16.12 14.25
CA GLY A 104 -8.49 -15.43 13.32
C GLY A 104 -9.01 -14.08 13.83
N GLU A 105 -8.54 -13.63 14.99
CA GLU A 105 -8.95 -12.38 15.64
C GLU A 105 -8.32 -11.15 14.97
N TRP A 106 -9.03 -10.03 15.03
CA TRP A 106 -8.54 -8.74 14.54
C TRP A 106 -7.87 -7.95 15.66
N GLN A 107 -6.60 -7.60 15.47
CA GLN A 107 -5.81 -6.86 16.44
C GLN A 107 -5.40 -5.51 15.86
N TYR A 108 -5.54 -4.44 16.66
CA TYR A 108 -5.06 -3.12 16.27
C TYR A 108 -3.55 -3.06 16.31
N LEU A 109 -2.95 -2.46 15.27
CA LEU A 109 -1.55 -2.09 15.25
C LEU A 109 -1.45 -0.63 15.66
N GLU A 110 -0.89 -0.38 16.85
CA GLU A 110 -0.71 0.98 17.36
C GLU A 110 0.42 1.68 16.59
N PRO A 111 0.16 2.88 16.03
CA PRO A 111 1.25 3.71 15.56
C PRO A 111 2.14 4.08 16.74
N ARG A 112 3.45 3.93 16.57
CA ARG A 112 4.46 4.40 17.53
C ARG A 112 5.26 5.50 16.87
N GLU A 113 5.52 6.57 17.61
CA GLU A 113 6.33 7.67 17.12
C GLU A 113 7.72 7.17 16.67
N GLY A 114 8.17 7.64 15.50
CA GLY A 114 9.43 7.21 14.89
C GLY A 114 9.45 5.76 14.36
N CYS A 115 8.33 5.04 14.41
CA CYS A 115 8.24 3.64 13.95
C CYS A 115 7.36 3.51 12.70
N ALA A 116 7.69 2.52 11.87
CA ALA A 116 6.83 2.06 10.79
C ALA A 116 6.19 0.72 11.14
N VAL A 117 4.98 0.49 10.63
CA VAL A 117 4.42 -0.85 10.50
C VAL A 117 4.98 -1.48 9.23
N ILE A 118 5.46 -2.72 9.35
CA ILE A 118 5.99 -3.49 8.22
C ILE A 118 5.06 -4.67 7.95
N ASN A 119 4.47 -4.72 6.75
CA ASN A 119 3.66 -5.86 6.32
C ASN A 119 4.39 -6.67 5.25
N ILE A 120 4.26 -7.99 5.33
CA ILE A 120 4.59 -8.90 4.23
C ILE A 120 3.40 -8.93 3.25
N GLY A 121 3.69 -8.88 1.95
CA GLY A 121 2.71 -9.03 0.90
C GLY A 121 2.74 -10.40 0.19
N ASP A 122 1.83 -10.58 -0.74
CA ASP A 122 1.56 -11.82 -1.46
C ASP A 122 2.79 -12.31 -2.24
N SER A 123 3.52 -11.43 -2.94
CA SER A 123 4.70 -11.83 -3.71
C SER A 123 5.77 -12.47 -2.84
N LEU A 124 6.14 -11.84 -1.71
CA LEU A 124 7.17 -12.40 -0.83
C LEU A 124 6.69 -13.68 -0.14
N ARG A 125 5.40 -13.78 0.19
CA ARG A 125 4.80 -15.04 0.65
C ARG A 125 5.04 -16.16 -0.36
N PHE A 126 4.78 -15.95 -1.65
CA PHE A 126 4.93 -17.01 -2.65
C PHE A 126 6.39 -17.28 -3.02
N MET A 127 7.19 -16.24 -3.22
CA MET A 127 8.63 -16.38 -3.52
C MET A 127 9.41 -17.08 -2.39
N SER A 128 8.99 -16.90 -1.15
CA SER A 128 9.55 -17.61 0.02
C SER A 128 8.97 -19.01 0.22
N GLN A 129 8.23 -19.55 -0.74
CA GLN A 129 7.54 -20.83 -0.65
C GLN A 129 6.61 -20.93 0.58
N LYS A 130 5.97 -19.81 0.93
CA LYS A 130 5.05 -19.65 2.08
C LYS A 130 5.73 -19.70 3.45
N ASN A 131 7.05 -19.54 3.54
CA ASN A 131 7.75 -19.35 4.82
C ASN A 131 7.35 -18.05 5.51
N PHE A 132 7.03 -17.01 4.73
CA PHE A 132 6.35 -15.82 5.24
C PHE A 132 4.87 -15.84 4.87
N GLN A 133 4.02 -15.25 5.72
CA GLN A 133 2.58 -15.09 5.45
C GLN A 133 2.25 -13.64 5.12
N SER A 134 1.38 -13.45 4.15
CA SER A 134 0.88 -12.13 3.76
C SER A 134 -0.15 -11.67 4.80
N ALA A 135 0.03 -10.45 5.31
CA ALA A 135 -0.79 -9.94 6.38
C ALA A 135 -2.19 -9.56 5.87
N LEU A 136 -3.22 -10.32 6.28
CA LEU A 136 -4.61 -9.92 6.06
C LEU A 136 -4.92 -8.77 7.01
N HIS A 137 -5.16 -7.58 6.46
CA HIS A 137 -5.29 -6.36 7.24
C HIS A 137 -6.44 -5.49 6.73
N ARG A 138 -6.93 -4.58 7.57
CA ARG A 138 -8.01 -3.63 7.27
C ARG A 138 -7.78 -2.32 8.00
N VAL A 139 -8.45 -1.25 7.58
CA VAL A 139 -8.48 0.00 8.35
C VAL A 139 -9.92 0.24 8.76
N ILE A 140 -10.19 0.39 10.05
CA ILE A 140 -11.51 0.75 10.57
C ILE A 140 -11.38 1.86 11.61
N PRO A 141 -12.42 2.69 11.83
CA PRO A 141 -12.44 3.64 12.92
C PRO A 141 -12.28 2.92 14.27
N THR A 142 -11.61 3.57 15.23
CA THR A 142 -11.47 3.01 16.58
C THR A 142 -12.81 3.15 17.33
N PRO A 143 -13.41 2.05 17.83
CA PRO A 143 -14.66 2.10 18.58
C PRO A 143 -14.56 3.05 19.78
N GLY A 144 -15.65 3.78 20.07
CA GLY A 144 -15.73 4.67 21.22
C GLY A 144 -14.87 5.94 21.10
N THR A 145 -14.32 6.24 19.93
CA THR A 145 -13.55 7.47 19.68
C THR A 145 -14.27 8.40 18.71
N THR A 146 -14.05 9.71 18.86
CA THR A 146 -14.46 10.67 17.86
C THR A 146 -13.71 10.39 16.56
N ILE A 147 -14.44 10.40 15.44
CA ILE A 147 -13.84 10.19 14.13
C ILE A 147 -13.05 11.44 13.77
N HIS A 148 -11.74 11.27 13.66
CA HIS A 148 -10.81 12.29 13.21
C HIS A 148 -10.20 11.90 11.88
N ASP A 149 -9.76 12.89 11.11
CA ASP A 149 -8.90 12.63 9.97
C ASP A 149 -7.66 11.86 10.43
N ARG A 150 -7.34 10.80 9.68
CA ARG A 150 -6.17 9.95 9.88
C ARG A 150 -5.29 10.05 8.64
N PHE A 151 -4.01 10.23 8.86
CA PHE A 151 -3.04 10.34 7.79
C PHE A 151 -2.04 9.19 7.84
N SER A 152 -1.65 8.73 6.66
CA SER A 152 -0.63 7.70 6.53
C SER A 152 0.13 7.84 5.23
N CYS A 153 1.39 7.44 5.26
CA CYS A 153 2.24 7.27 4.08
C CYS A 153 2.66 5.79 4.02
N ALA A 154 2.40 5.17 2.87
CA ALA A 154 2.73 3.78 2.62
C ALA A 154 3.71 3.70 1.45
N TYR A 155 4.81 2.98 1.64
CA TYR A 155 5.72 2.57 0.57
C TYR A 155 5.50 1.10 0.28
N PHE A 156 5.14 0.77 -0.96
CA PHE A 156 4.86 -0.58 -1.42
C PHE A 156 6.02 -1.09 -2.26
N LEU A 157 6.85 -1.96 -1.69
CA LEU A 157 7.88 -2.67 -2.42
C LEU A 157 7.24 -3.82 -3.20
N ARG A 158 7.47 -3.84 -4.52
CA ARG A 158 7.00 -4.88 -5.43
C ARG A 158 8.19 -5.53 -6.11
N PRO A 159 8.13 -6.83 -6.44
CA PRO A 159 9.14 -7.42 -7.28
C PRO A 159 9.00 -6.90 -8.72
N GLU A 160 10.04 -7.07 -9.51
CA GLU A 160 10.05 -6.74 -10.93
C GLU A 160 8.85 -7.35 -11.67
N LEU A 161 8.39 -6.68 -12.73
CA LEU A 161 7.18 -7.09 -13.46
C LEU A 161 7.29 -8.50 -14.03
N ASP A 162 8.49 -8.90 -14.45
CA ASP A 162 8.83 -10.21 -14.98
C ASP A 162 9.23 -11.23 -13.91
N ALA A 163 9.23 -10.85 -12.63
CA ALA A 163 9.53 -11.78 -11.55
C ALA A 163 8.48 -12.89 -11.50
N GLU A 164 8.96 -14.13 -11.36
CA GLU A 164 8.14 -15.33 -11.46
C GLU A 164 8.04 -16.04 -10.10
N PHE A 165 6.84 -16.55 -9.79
CA PHE A 165 6.58 -17.36 -8.60
C PHE A 165 5.36 -18.25 -8.79
N ASP A 166 5.32 -19.36 -8.04
CA ASP A 166 4.16 -20.26 -8.02
C ASP A 166 3.18 -19.84 -6.93
N ALA A 167 1.92 -19.65 -7.32
CA ALA A 167 0.83 -19.30 -6.42
C ALA A 167 -0.44 -20.06 -6.81
N GLU A 168 -1.14 -20.61 -5.82
CA GLU A 168 -2.42 -21.29 -6.02
C GLU A 168 -2.36 -22.44 -7.06
N GLY A 169 -1.22 -23.13 -7.17
CA GLY A 169 -1.04 -24.24 -8.12
C GLY A 169 -0.81 -23.80 -9.57
N GLN A 170 -0.56 -22.51 -9.80
CA GLN A 170 -0.26 -21.94 -11.10
C GLN A 170 1.04 -21.14 -11.03
N HIS A 171 1.69 -21.01 -12.19
CA HIS A 171 2.86 -20.17 -12.36
C HIS A 171 2.44 -18.75 -12.73
N TRP A 172 3.02 -17.74 -12.08
CA TRP A 172 2.65 -16.34 -12.26
C TRP A 172 3.87 -15.47 -12.52
N LYS A 173 3.69 -14.48 -13.41
CA LYS A 173 4.49 -13.27 -13.39
C LYS A 173 3.88 -12.26 -12.42
N SER A 174 4.75 -11.46 -11.78
CA SER A 174 4.36 -10.41 -10.84
C SER A 174 3.30 -9.47 -11.40
N ILE A 175 3.46 -9.04 -12.66
CA ILE A 175 2.48 -8.16 -13.33
C ILE A 175 1.10 -8.82 -13.46
N ASP A 176 1.04 -10.10 -13.82
CA ASP A 176 -0.23 -10.81 -14.03
C ASP A 176 -0.96 -11.04 -12.71
N TRP A 177 -0.21 -11.39 -11.66
CA TRP A 177 -0.73 -11.47 -10.29
C TRP A 177 -1.30 -10.12 -9.83
N HIS A 178 -0.56 -9.03 -10.10
CA HIS A 178 -1.01 -7.69 -9.75
C HIS A 178 -2.29 -7.30 -10.46
N LEU A 179 -2.38 -7.52 -11.78
CA LEU A 179 -3.58 -7.22 -12.56
C LEU A 179 -4.78 -8.06 -12.11
N ARG A 180 -4.58 -9.34 -11.77
CA ARG A 180 -5.62 -10.21 -11.21
C ARG A 180 -6.20 -9.63 -9.92
N LYS A 181 -5.34 -9.31 -8.95
CA LYS A 181 -5.74 -8.72 -7.67
C LYS A 181 -6.40 -7.36 -7.86
N TYR A 182 -5.84 -6.51 -8.71
CA TYR A 182 -6.38 -5.19 -9.02
C TYR A 182 -7.81 -5.26 -9.58
N LYS A 183 -8.09 -6.20 -10.50
CA LYS A 183 -9.44 -6.45 -11.00
C LYS A 183 -10.40 -6.88 -9.87
N SER A 184 -9.95 -7.76 -8.98
CA SER A 184 -10.76 -8.21 -7.83
C SER A 184 -11.12 -7.06 -6.88
N TYR A 185 -10.19 -6.12 -6.62
CA TYR A 185 -10.48 -4.92 -5.83
C TYR A 185 -11.55 -4.03 -6.46
N ARG A 186 -11.51 -3.85 -7.79
CA ARG A 186 -12.48 -3.00 -8.50
C ARG A 186 -13.85 -3.66 -8.60
N SER A 187 -13.92 -4.97 -8.86
CA SER A 187 -15.20 -5.70 -8.91
C SER A 187 -15.89 -5.77 -7.54
N GLY A 188 -15.12 -5.79 -6.44
CA GLY A 188 -15.68 -5.73 -5.09
C GLY A 188 -16.30 -4.37 -4.72
N GLN A 189 -15.99 -3.30 -5.45
CA GLN A 189 -16.56 -1.97 -5.24
C GLN A 189 -17.84 -1.71 -6.05
N THR A 190 -18.07 -2.43 -7.15
CA THR A 190 -19.25 -2.26 -8.02
C THR A 190 -20.50 -2.97 -7.51
N GLY A 191 -20.42 -3.81 -6.47
CA GLY A 191 -21.56 -4.53 -5.89
C GLY A 191 -22.36 -3.76 -4.82
N LYS A 192 -22.20 -2.44 -4.72
CA LYS A 192 -22.89 -1.57 -3.74
C LYS A 192 -23.84 -0.55 -4.37
N THR A 193 -24.29 -0.80 -5.59
CA THR A 193 -25.29 0.01 -6.28
C THR A 193 -26.48 -0.85 -6.69
N GLU A 194 -27.24 -1.32 -5.70
CA GLU A 194 -28.69 -1.59 -5.81
C GLU A 194 -29.35 -1.27 -4.48
#